data_AF-A0A1F8WLB0-F1
#
_entry.id   AF-A0A1F8WLB0-F1
#
_cell.length_a   1.000
_cell.length_b   1.000
_cell.length_c   1.000
_cell.angle_alpha   90.00
_cell.angle_beta   90.00
_cell.angle_gamma   90.00
#
_symmetry.space_group_name_H-M   'P 1'
#
loop_
_entity.id
_entity.type
_entity.pdbx_description
1 polymer ?
#
loop_
_entity_poly.entity_id
_entity_poly.type
_entity_poly.pdbx_seq_one_letter_code
_entity_poly.pdbx_strand_id
1 'polypeptide(L)'
;MKKLTVLWVLVLSVVLMSACSKKGDSPTALSTSIGVAACDEYLSKYEACVQSKIPDSMKATLSASLEQTKTQWKAAAASAEAKPALEASCKAALDAAKQSMQAYGCAW
;
A
#
# COMPACT_ATOMS: atom_id res chain seq x y z
N MET A 1 9.08 -42.72 17.55
CA MET A 1 8.46 -42.48 18.86
C MET A 1 8.79 -41.06 19.35
N LYS A 2 7.76 -40.19 19.42
CA LYS A 2 7.64 -38.93 20.22
C LYS A 2 8.12 -37.55 19.71
N LYS A 3 8.32 -37.30 18.40
CA LYS A 3 8.54 -35.91 17.90
C LYS A 3 7.64 -35.43 16.77
N LEU A 4 6.65 -36.24 16.38
CA LEU A 4 5.73 -35.94 15.27
C LEU A 4 4.38 -35.34 15.73
N THR A 5 4.21 -35.04 17.02
CA THR A 5 2.92 -34.62 17.62
C THR A 5 2.94 -33.18 18.15
N VAL A 6 4.07 -32.46 18.04
CA VAL A 6 4.25 -31.06 18.53
C VAL A 6 4.16 -30.05 17.37
N LEU A 7 3.53 -30.42 16.25
CA LEU A 7 3.35 -29.54 15.09
C LEU A 7 1.87 -29.22 14.79
N TRP A 8 0.95 -29.58 15.71
CA TRP A 8 -0.50 -29.39 15.51
C TRP A 8 -1.25 -28.73 16.69
N VAL A 9 -0.57 -28.21 17.71
CA VAL A 9 -1.21 -27.64 18.93
C VAL A 9 -1.12 -26.10 19.02
N LEU A 10 -0.61 -25.41 18.00
CA LEU A 10 -0.44 -23.93 18.02
C LEU A 10 -1.44 -23.16 17.13
N VAL A 11 -2.62 -23.74 16.84
CA VAL A 11 -3.67 -23.08 16.03
C VAL A 11 -4.97 -22.86 16.82
N LEU A 12 -4.92 -22.89 18.16
CA LEU A 12 -6.10 -22.72 19.02
C LEU A 12 -5.84 -21.71 20.15
N SER A 13 -5.88 -20.42 19.82
CA SER A 13 -6.13 -19.33 20.76
C SER A 13 -6.93 -18.24 20.04
N VAL A 14 -8.23 -18.27 20.31
CA VAL A 14 -9.30 -17.43 19.79
C VAL A 14 -9.38 -16.12 20.59
N VAL A 15 -9.41 -14.99 19.86
CA VAL A 15 -10.25 -13.78 20.04
C VAL A 15 -10.32 -13.12 21.42
N LEU A 16 -9.95 -11.82 21.50
CA LEU A 16 -10.69 -10.71 22.16
C LEU A 16 -9.85 -9.41 22.20
N MET A 17 -10.16 -8.43 21.33
CA MET A 17 -10.14 -6.98 21.66
C MET A 17 -10.68 -6.16 20.47
N SER A 18 -12.00 -5.93 20.50
CA SER A 18 -12.69 -4.84 19.80
C SER A 18 -13.09 -3.77 20.82
N ALA A 19 -12.68 -2.51 20.60
CA ALA A 19 -13.19 -1.22 21.13
C ALA A 19 -11.98 -0.25 21.31
N CYS A 20 -11.96 1.03 20.90
CA CYS A 20 -12.92 1.96 20.34
C CYS A 20 -12.18 3.08 19.56
N SER A 21 -12.99 3.85 18.83
CA SER A 21 -12.79 4.78 17.72
C SER A 21 -11.82 5.97 17.88
N LYS A 22 -11.23 6.39 16.74
CA LYS A 22 -11.33 7.81 16.34
C LYS A 22 -11.43 7.98 14.82
N LYS A 23 -12.60 8.47 14.40
CA LYS A 23 -12.85 9.13 13.11
C LYS A 23 -11.79 10.23 12.93
N GLY A 24 -11.04 10.16 11.84
CA GLY A 24 -10.21 11.24 11.32
C GLY A 24 -10.76 11.64 9.97
N ASP A 25 -11.65 12.64 9.98
CA ASP A 25 -12.04 13.39 8.81
C ASP A 25 -10.91 14.38 8.49
N SER A 26 -10.32 14.33 7.28
CA SER A 26 -9.54 15.41 6.67
C SER A 26 -8.98 15.02 5.30
N PRO A 27 -8.71 16.01 4.44
CA PRO A 27 -9.36 16.20 3.15
C PRO A 27 -8.74 15.34 2.06
N THR A 28 -9.43 15.27 0.92
CA THR A 28 -8.95 14.83 -0.40
C THR A 28 -7.50 15.28 -0.63
N ALA A 29 -6.55 14.45 -0.20
CA ALA A 29 -5.14 14.69 -0.40
C ALA A 29 -4.81 14.13 -1.78
N LEU A 30 -5.00 14.97 -2.79
CA LEU A 30 -4.28 14.85 -4.05
C LEU A 30 -2.80 14.67 -3.69
N SER A 31 -2.36 13.41 -3.79
CA SER A 31 -1.03 12.88 -3.47
C SER A 31 -0.30 13.58 -2.32
N THR A 32 -0.62 13.21 -1.07
CA THR A 32 0.24 13.59 0.05
C THR A 32 1.64 13.02 -0.18
N SER A 33 2.65 13.89 -0.23
CA SER A 33 4.01 13.48 -0.58
C SER A 33 4.64 12.57 0.48
N ILE A 34 5.43 11.61 0.03
CA ILE A 34 6.21 10.68 0.87
C ILE A 34 7.60 11.27 1.18
N GLY A 35 8.10 12.17 0.34
CA GLY A 35 9.44 12.75 0.49
C GLY A 35 10.55 11.84 -0.04
N VAL A 36 10.19 10.92 -0.94
CA VAL A 36 11.11 10.04 -1.69
C VAL A 36 10.63 10.06 -3.13
N ALA A 37 11.43 10.66 -4.03
CA ALA A 37 10.99 11.00 -5.39
C ALA A 37 10.39 9.81 -6.17
N ALA A 38 10.97 8.61 -6.05
CA ALA A 38 10.45 7.42 -6.72
C ALA A 38 9.06 6.99 -6.19
N CYS A 39 8.80 7.19 -4.90
CA CYS A 39 7.49 6.90 -4.29
C CYS A 39 6.46 7.92 -4.72
N ASP A 40 6.83 9.20 -4.74
CA ASP A 40 5.97 10.29 -5.20
C ASP A 40 5.61 10.13 -6.69
N GLU A 41 6.57 9.71 -7.52
CA GLU A 41 6.33 9.40 -8.94
C GLU A 41 5.32 8.24 -9.11
N TYR A 42 5.52 7.15 -8.36
CA TYR A 42 4.59 6.03 -8.34
C TYR A 42 3.17 6.45 -8.00
N LEU A 43 3.00 7.17 -6.88
CA LEU A 43 1.68 7.60 -6.41
C LEU A 43 1.01 8.50 -7.43
N SER A 44 1.74 9.47 -7.97
CA SER A 44 1.21 10.41 -8.97
C SER A 44 0.69 9.67 -10.22
N LYS A 45 1.52 8.77 -10.78
CA LYS A 45 1.17 8.02 -12.00
C LYS A 45 0.02 7.05 -11.77
N TYR A 46 0.06 6.32 -10.65
CA TYR A 46 -0.96 5.33 -10.32
C TYR A 46 -2.30 6.01 -10.04
N GLU A 47 -2.33 7.08 -9.24
CA GLU A 47 -3.56 7.82 -8.93
C GLU A 47 -4.18 8.45 -10.18
N ALA A 48 -3.37 9.06 -11.05
CA ALA A 48 -3.87 9.62 -12.31
C ALA A 48 -4.54 8.57 -13.20
N CYS A 49 -3.95 7.38 -13.28
CA CYS A 49 -4.52 6.23 -13.99
C CYS A 49 -5.81 5.73 -13.34
N VAL A 50 -5.85 5.58 -12.02
CA VAL A 50 -7.07 5.16 -11.31
C VAL A 50 -8.21 6.12 -11.61
N GLN A 51 -7.94 7.43 -11.58
CA GLN A 51 -8.99 8.42 -11.83
C GLN A 51 -9.46 8.44 -13.30
N SER A 52 -8.54 8.24 -14.25
CA SER A 52 -8.82 8.47 -15.68
C SER A 52 -9.17 7.22 -16.49
N LYS A 53 -8.71 6.04 -16.06
CA LYS A 53 -8.73 4.81 -16.87
C LYS A 53 -9.44 3.64 -16.20
N ILE A 54 -9.40 3.56 -14.87
CA ILE A 54 -10.00 2.45 -14.13
C ILE A 54 -11.53 2.65 -14.06
N PRO A 55 -12.36 1.59 -14.22
CA PRO A 55 -13.79 1.67 -14.01
C PRO A 55 -14.17 2.04 -12.56
N ASP A 56 -15.24 2.81 -12.37
CA ASP A 56 -15.66 3.30 -11.04
C ASP A 56 -15.90 2.19 -10.01
N SER A 57 -16.31 0.99 -10.45
CA SER A 57 -16.49 -0.17 -9.57
C SER A 57 -15.21 -0.62 -8.87
N MET A 58 -14.04 -0.30 -9.42
CA MET A 58 -12.74 -0.68 -8.86
C MET A 58 -11.95 0.49 -8.28
N LYS A 59 -12.27 1.74 -8.66
CA LYS A 59 -11.53 2.93 -8.22
C LYS A 59 -11.43 3.02 -6.71
N ALA A 60 -12.55 2.87 -6.00
CA ALA A 60 -12.58 2.98 -4.54
C ALA A 60 -11.64 1.96 -3.86
N THR A 61 -11.64 0.72 -4.34
CA THR A 61 -10.77 -0.34 -3.80
C THR A 61 -9.29 -0.05 -4.05
N LEU A 62 -8.92 0.41 -5.26
CA LEU A 62 -7.55 0.76 -5.58
C LEU A 62 -7.07 2.00 -4.81
N SER A 63 -7.93 3.02 -4.68
CA SER A 63 -7.64 4.21 -3.89
C SER A 63 -7.40 3.87 -2.43
N ALA A 64 -8.23 3.03 -1.81
CA ALA A 64 -8.03 2.59 -0.43
C ALA A 64 -6.70 1.84 -0.25
N SER A 65 -6.33 0.99 -1.21
CA SER A 65 -5.03 0.30 -1.20
C SER A 65 -3.84 1.27 -1.30
N LEU A 66 -3.96 2.31 -2.12
CA LEU A 66 -2.95 3.38 -2.20
C LEU A 66 -2.85 4.19 -0.91
N GLU A 67 -3.97 4.46 -0.23
CA GLU A 67 -3.94 5.15 1.07
C GLU A 67 -3.20 4.33 2.15
N GLN A 68 -3.41 3.01 2.17
CA GLN A 68 -2.65 2.12 3.03
C GLN A 68 -1.16 2.14 2.67
N THR A 69 -0.83 2.07 1.38
CA THR A 69 0.55 2.13 0.87
C THR A 69 1.23 3.44 1.29
N LYS A 70 0.57 4.58 1.09
CA LYS A 70 1.05 5.91 1.52
C LYS A 70 1.34 5.94 3.02
N THR A 71 0.46 5.37 3.83
CA THR A 71 0.63 5.32 5.29
C THR A 71 1.89 4.54 5.69
N GLN A 72 2.10 3.36 5.09
CA GLN A 72 3.29 2.54 5.35
C GLN A 72 4.58 3.23 4.88
N TRP A 73 4.55 3.83 3.69
CA TRP A 73 5.72 4.49 3.12
C TRP A 73 6.10 5.76 3.87
N LYS A 74 5.12 6.53 4.36
CA LYS A 74 5.40 7.66 5.26
C LYS A 74 6.09 7.22 6.54
N ALA A 75 5.65 6.12 7.14
CA ALA A 75 6.30 5.58 8.34
C ALA A 75 7.75 5.17 8.05
N ALA A 76 8.00 4.49 6.92
CA ALA A 76 9.36 4.13 6.50
C ALA A 76 10.23 5.37 6.17
N ALA A 77 9.66 6.38 5.51
CA ALA A 77 10.36 7.61 5.15
C ALA A 77 10.72 8.50 6.36
N ALA A 78 10.12 8.26 7.53
CA ALA A 78 10.48 8.95 8.77
C ALA A 78 11.89 8.59 9.26
N SER A 79 12.44 7.44 8.85
CA SER A 79 13.82 7.04 9.15
C SER A 79 14.74 7.31 7.95
N ALA A 80 15.79 8.10 8.15
CA ALA A 80 16.77 8.40 7.11
C ALA A 80 17.51 7.13 6.62
N GLU A 81 17.75 6.17 7.51
CA GLU A 81 18.43 4.91 7.20
C GLU A 81 17.56 3.99 6.33
N ALA A 82 16.23 4.07 6.46
CA ALA A 82 15.28 3.24 5.71
C ALA A 82 14.94 3.82 4.33
N LYS A 83 15.16 5.12 4.09
CA LYS A 83 14.82 5.79 2.81
C LYS A 83 15.42 5.13 1.56
N PRO A 84 16.68 4.69 1.53
CA PRO A 84 17.24 4.03 0.34
C PRO A 84 16.52 2.72 0.00
N ALA A 85 16.19 1.91 1.02
CA ALA A 85 15.43 0.67 0.83
C ALA A 85 13.98 0.96 0.39
N LEU A 86 13.36 2.01 0.92
CA LEU A 86 12.06 2.48 0.47
C LEU A 86 12.08 2.93 -0.98
N GLU A 87 13.09 3.69 -1.41
CA GLU A 87 13.23 4.12 -2.80
C GLU A 87 13.29 2.94 -3.77
N ALA A 88 14.11 1.93 -3.46
CA ALA A 88 14.18 0.70 -4.25
C ALA A 88 12.81 -0.02 -4.32
N SER A 89 12.10 -0.07 -3.19
CA SER A 89 10.76 -0.67 -3.11
C SER A 89 9.74 0.10 -3.96
N CYS A 90 9.79 1.42 -3.97
CA CYS A 90 8.91 2.26 -4.77
C CYS A 90 9.17 2.13 -6.28
N LYS A 91 10.44 2.01 -6.69
CA LYS A 91 10.80 1.70 -8.08
C LYS A 91 10.25 0.34 -8.51
N ALA A 92 10.40 -0.68 -7.68
CA ALA A 92 9.82 -2.00 -7.95
C ALA A 92 8.29 -1.96 -8.02
N ALA A 93 7.64 -1.20 -7.14
CA ALA A 93 6.19 -1.01 -7.15
C ALA A 93 5.71 -0.31 -8.44
N LEU A 94 6.47 0.69 -8.93
CA LEU A 94 6.19 1.34 -10.20
C LEU A 94 6.28 0.36 -11.38
N ASP A 95 7.32 -0.46 -11.43
CA ASP A 95 7.49 -1.44 -12.49
C ASP A 95 6.36 -2.49 -12.49
N ALA A 96 6.04 -3.02 -11.30
CA ALA A 96 4.91 -3.94 -11.11
C ALA A 96 3.57 -3.30 -11.50
N ALA A 97 3.38 -2.02 -11.19
CA ALA A 97 2.18 -1.29 -11.57
C ALA A 97 2.09 -1.05 -13.09
N LYS A 98 3.20 -0.79 -13.79
CA LYS A 98 3.19 -0.71 -15.26
C LYS A 98 2.62 -1.99 -15.85
N GLN A 99 3.13 -3.14 -15.42
CA GLN A 99 2.71 -4.44 -15.94
C GLN A 99 1.24 -4.73 -15.63
N SER A 100 0.80 -4.48 -14.39
CA SER A 100 -0.58 -4.79 -13.97
C SER A 100 -1.62 -3.81 -14.50
N MET A 101 -1.25 -2.55 -14.74
CA MET A 101 -2.18 -1.51 -15.19
C MET A 101 -2.19 -1.29 -16.71
N GLN A 102 -1.27 -1.91 -17.44
CA GLN A 102 -1.21 -1.84 -18.91
C GLN A 102 -2.54 -2.21 -19.57
N ALA A 103 -3.24 -3.22 -19.04
CA ALA A 103 -4.54 -3.68 -19.57
C ALA A 103 -5.63 -2.60 -19.53
N TYR A 104 -5.50 -1.61 -18.65
CA TYR A 104 -6.43 -0.48 -18.54
C TYR A 104 -6.01 0.73 -19.38
N GLY A 105 -4.93 0.61 -20.17
CA GLY A 105 -4.41 1.72 -20.98
C GLY A 105 -3.70 2.79 -20.16
N CYS A 106 -3.21 2.41 -18.98
CA CYS A 106 -2.39 3.25 -18.14
C CYS A 106 -0.93 3.16 -18.61
N ALA A 107 -0.37 4.28 -19.08
CA ALA A 107 0.96 4.33 -19.67
C ALA A 107 1.84 5.36 -18.95
N TRP A 108 3.04 4.92 -18.52
CA TRP A 108 4.06 5.74 -17.86
C TRP A 108 5.42 5.04 -17.74
#